data_AF-A0A1I4TZP7-F1
#
_entry.id   AF-A0A1I4TZP7-F1
#
_cell.length_a   1.000
_cell.length_b   1.000
_cell.length_c   1.000
_cell.angle_alpha   90.00
_cell.angle_beta   90.00
_cell.angle_gamma   90.00
#
_symmetry.space_group_name_H-M   'P 1'
#
loop_
_entity.id
_entity.type
_entity.pdbx_description
1 polymer ?
#
loop_
_entity_poly.entity_id
_entity_poly.type
_entity_poly.pdbx_seq_one_letter_code
_entity_poly.pdbx_strand_id
1 'polypeptide(L)' 'MNELTFQQKQDYYDKVRRSNYLASLRLEGFDTSRADADKPLPTRESALKKHRQNPR' A
#
# COMPACT_ATOMS: atom_id res chain seq x y z
N MET A 1 -31.87 1.75 -9.32
CA MET A 1 -30.56 1.89 -8.65
C MET A 1 -29.52 1.41 -9.63
N ASN A 2 -28.62 2.27 -10.11
CA ASN A 2 -27.50 1.81 -10.93
C ASN A 2 -26.48 1.15 -10.02
N GLU A 3 -26.42 -0.17 -10.04
CA GLU A 3 -25.41 -0.91 -9.29
C GLU A 3 -24.04 -0.72 -9.94
N LEU A 4 -23.04 -0.38 -9.12
CA LEU A 4 -21.65 -0.31 -9.55
C LEU A 4 -21.19 -1.70 -9.95
N THR A 5 -20.57 -1.79 -11.13
CA THR A 5 -19.97 -3.02 -11.60
C THR A 5 -18.79 -3.42 -10.72
N PHE A 6 -18.41 -4.70 -10.76
CA PHE A 6 -17.22 -5.19 -10.09
C PHE A 6 -15.95 -4.42 -10.51
N GLN A 7 -15.80 -4.18 -11.82
CA GLN A 7 -14.65 -3.45 -12.36
C GLN A 7 -14.55 -2.04 -11.77
N GLN A 8 -15.66 -1.32 -11.67
CA GLN A 8 -15.67 0.03 -11.10
C GLN A 8 -15.24 0.04 -9.62
N LYS A 9 -15.63 -0.99 -8.85
CA LYS A 9 -15.19 -1.14 -7.46
C LYS A 9 -13.70 -1.47 -7.38
N GLN A 10 -13.21 -2.32 -8.28
CA GLN A 10 -11.81 -2.70 -8.35
C GLN A 10 -10.92 -1.51 -8.73
N ASP A 11 -11.28 -0.74 -9.76
CA ASP A 11 -10.55 0.46 -10.19
C ASP A 11 -10.47 1.50 -9.07
N TYR A 12 -11.58 1.69 -8.35
CA TYR A 12 -11.59 2.59 -7.20
C TYR A 12 -10.68 2.08 -6.08
N TYR A 13 -10.72 0.79 -5.75
CA TYR A 13 -9.85 0.20 -4.75
C TYR A 13 -8.37 0.36 -5.12
N ASP A 14 -7.99 0.06 -6.37
CA ASP A 14 -6.61 0.19 -6.81
C ASP A 14 -6.09 1.63 -6.75
N LYS A 15 -6.98 2.61 -6.98
CA LYS A 15 -6.68 4.05 -6.81
C LYS A 15 -6.38 4.43 -5.37
N VAL A 16 -7.12 3.90 -4.37
CA VAL A 16 -7.08 4.40 -2.98
C VAL A 16 -6.32 3.49 -2.01
N ARG A 17 -6.08 2.23 -2.35
CA ARG A 17 -5.51 1.23 -1.41
C ARG A 17 -4.20 1.68 -0.77
N ARG A 18 -3.30 2.29 -1.54
CA ARG A 18 -1.97 2.70 -1.06
C ARG A 18 -2.04 3.87 -0.10
N SER A 19 -2.83 4.89 -0.42
CA SER A 19 -3.01 6.05 0.45
C SER A 19 -3.72 5.66 1.76
N ASN A 20 -4.70 4.76 1.68
CA ASN A 20 -5.43 4.30 2.86
C ASN A 20 -4.52 3.47 3.78
N TYR A 21 -3.69 2.59 3.22
CA TYR A 21 -2.72 1.82 4.01
C TYR A 21 -1.72 2.73 4.75
N LEU A 22 -1.16 3.73 4.07
CA LEU A 22 -0.24 4.68 4.69
C LEU A 22 -0.93 5.53 5.76
N ALA A 23 -2.18 5.95 5.53
CA ALA A 23 -2.96 6.63 6.56
C ALA A 23 -3.15 5.76 7.81
N SER A 24 -3.45 4.46 7.63
CA SER A 24 -3.53 3.52 8.76
C SER A 24 -2.20 3.40 9.51
N LEU A 25 -1.07 3.24 8.79
CA LEU A 25 0.26 3.21 9.42
C LEU A 25 0.56 4.50 10.21
N ARG A 26 0.20 5.66 9.65
CA ARG A 26 0.35 6.94 10.36
C ARG A 26 -0.46 6.98 11.65
N LEU A 27 -1.69 6.45 11.65
CA LEU A 27 -2.52 6.35 12.85
C LEU A 27 -1.91 5.41 13.90
N GLU A 28 -1.18 4.38 13.48
CA GLU A 28 -0.42 3.47 14.34
C GLU A 28 0.93 4.05 14.83
N GLY A 29 1.26 5.30 14.46
CA GLY A 29 2.46 5.99 14.91
C GLY A 29 3.70 5.76 14.02
N PHE A 30 3.55 5.11 12.86
CA PHE A 30 4.64 5.02 11.89
C PHE A 30 4.83 6.35 11.16
N ASP A 31 6.10 6.74 10.96
CA ASP A 31 6.45 7.92 10.17
C ASP A 31 6.19 7.65 8.68
N THR A 32 5.00 8.02 8.24
CA THR A 32 4.53 7.87 6.87
C THR A 32 3.86 9.14 6.38
N SER A 33 4.03 9.41 5.08
CA SER A 33 3.50 10.57 4.38
C SER A 33 2.66 10.14 3.20
N ARG A 34 1.79 11.04 2.71
CA ARG A 34 1.00 10.78 1.52
C ARG A 34 1.88 10.56 0.27
N ALA A 35 3.04 11.22 0.19
CA ALA A 35 3.99 11.08 -0.92
C ALA A 35 4.61 9.68 -1.00
N ASP A 36 4.56 8.88 0.07
CA ASP A 36 5.03 7.49 0.05
C ASP A 36 4.13 6.59 -0.80
N ALA A 37 2.90 7.02 -1.12
CA ALA A 37 2.00 6.31 -2.01
C ALA A 37 2.51 6.27 -3.46
N ASP A 38 3.33 7.23 -3.85
CA ASP A 38 3.88 7.35 -5.21
C ASP A 38 5.20 6.58 -5.37
N LYS A 39 5.87 6.24 -4.26
CA LYS A 39 7.12 5.48 -4.29
C LYS A 39 6.88 4.07 -4.85
N PRO A 40 7.73 3.53 -5.74
CA PRO A 40 7.59 2.14 -6.16
C PRO A 40 7.78 1.19 -4.97
N LEU A 41 6.95 0.17 -4.86
CA LEU A 41 7.12 -0.86 -3.85
C LEU A 41 8.29 -1.78 -4.23
N PRO A 42 9.08 -2.25 -3.25
CA PRO A 42 10.10 -3.26 -3.51
C PRO A 42 9.45 -4.54 -4.06
N THR A 43 10.17 -5.25 -4.92
CA THR A 43 9.75 -6.59 -5.31
C THR A 43 9.74 -7.52 -4.10
N ARG A 44 8.88 -8.54 -4.11
CA ARG A 44 8.83 -9.54 -3.04
C ARG A 44 10.21 -10.14 -2.75
N GLU A 45 10.98 -10.46 -3.78
CA GLU A 45 12.33 -11.01 -3.65
C GLU A 45 13.27 -10.05 -2.92
N SER A 46 13.26 -8.76 -3.29
CA SER A 46 14.11 -7.75 -2.65
C SER A 46 13.76 -7.54 -1.17
N ALA A 47 12.47 -7.56 -0.84
CA ALA A 47 12.00 -7.47 0.54
C ALA A 47 12.46 -8.69 1.37
N LEU A 48 12.29 -9.91 0.84
CA LEU A 48 12.73 -11.14 1.51
C LEU A 48 14.25 -11.18 1.70
N LYS A 49 15.02 -10.76 0.69
CA LYS A 49 16.48 -10.69 0.79
C LYS A 49 16.91 -9.74 1.91
N LYS A 50 16.31 -8.54 1.99
CA LYS A 50 16.60 -7.56 3.05
C LYS A 50 16.34 -8.13 4.45
N HIS A 51 15.23 -8.85 4.64
CA HIS A 51 14.92 -9.48 5.92
C HIS A 51 15.88 -10.63 6.28
N ARG A 52 16.33 -11.42 5.30
CA ARG A 52 17.30 -12.51 5.54
C ARG A 52 18.70 -11.99 5.86
N GLN A 53 19.10 -10.86 5.29
CA GLN A 53 20.41 -10.25 5.51
C GLN A 53 20.51 -9.51 6.85
N ASN A 54 19.38 -9.20 7.47
CA ASN A 54 19.32 -8.56 8.77
C ASN A 54 18.55 -9.46 9.74
N PRO A 55 19.13 -10.60 10.15
CA PRO A 55 18.55 -11.41 11.21
C PRO A 55 18.43 -10.53 12.46
N ARG A 56 17.22 -10.49 13.03
CA ARG A 56 16.94 -9.74 14.25
C ARG A 56 17.84 -10.17 15.39
#